data_AF-A0A940TZ66-F1
#
_entry.id   AF-A0A940TZ66-F1
#
_cell.length_a   1.000
_cell.length_b   1.000
_cell.length_c   1.000
_cell.angle_alpha   90.00
_cell.angle_beta   90.00
_cell.angle_gamma   90.00
#
_symmetry.space_group_name_H-M   'P 1'
#
loop_
_entity.id
_entity.type
_entity.pdbx_description
1 polymer ?
#
loop_
_entity_poly.entity_id
_entity_poly.type
_entity_poly.pdbx_seq_one_letter_code
_entity_poly.pdbx_strand_id
1 'polypeptide(L)' 'RVCTLLDKPERREVNVPIHYRGFTIPNKFVFGYGLDLDEYYRNLPFIATVDLERYHPEE' A
#
# COMPACT_ATOMS: atom_id res chain seq x y z
N ARG A 1 -7.29 19.46 -1.94
CA ARG A 1 -6.47 18.74 -2.96
C ARG A 1 -5.94 17.47 -2.30
N VAL A 2 -5.89 16.34 -3.00
CA VAL A 2 -5.45 15.04 -2.45
C VAL A 2 -4.07 14.69 -2.99
N CYS A 3 -3.18 14.26 -2.09
CA CYS A 3 -1.87 13.71 -2.42
C CYS A 3 -1.82 12.27 -1.90
N THR A 4 -1.31 11.33 -2.70
CA THR A 4 -0.99 9.98 -2.23
C THR A 4 0.38 9.56 -2.75
N LEU A 5 1.10 8.81 -1.92
CA LEU A 5 2.36 8.19 -2.33
C LEU A 5 2.11 7.03 -3.30
N LEU A 6 1.10 6.19 -3.02
CA LEU A 6 0.76 5.00 -3.81
C LEU A 6 -0.70 5.07 -4.29
N ASP A 7 -0.92 4.89 -5.57
CA ASP A 7 -2.25 4.80 -6.20
C ASP A 7 -2.43 3.39 -6.79
N LYS A 8 -3.56 2.74 -6.48
CA LYS A 8 -3.97 1.42 -7.01
C LYS A 8 -5.24 1.60 -7.85
N PRO A 9 -5.14 1.98 -9.14
CA PRO A 9 -6.29 2.29 -9.97
C PRO A 9 -7.27 1.11 -10.10
N GLU A 10 -6.75 -0.12 -10.13
CA GLU A 10 -7.54 -1.36 -10.23
C GLU A 10 -8.46 -1.61 -9.03
N ARG A 11 -8.18 -1.00 -7.87
CA ARG A 11 -8.98 -1.13 -6.62
C ARG A 11 -9.97 0.03 -6.42
N ARG A 12 -10.16 0.87 -7.43
CA ARG A 12 -10.95 2.10 -7.30
C ARG A 12 -12.45 1.81 -7.38
N GLU A 13 -13.14 1.95 -6.25
CA GLU A 13 -14.60 1.79 -6.18
C GLU A 13 -15.34 3.06 -6.58
N VAL A 14 -14.76 4.22 -6.30
CA VAL A 14 -15.34 5.54 -6.61
C VAL A 14 -14.28 6.47 -7.18
N ASN A 15 -14.71 7.46 -7.97
CA ASN A 15 -13.79 8.44 -8.51
C ASN A 15 -13.27 9.37 -7.38
N VAL A 16 -11.99 9.22 -7.05
CA VAL A 16 -11.25 10.14 -6.16
C VAL A 16 -10.26 10.99 -6.97
N PRO A 17 -10.46 12.31 -7.12
CA PRO A 17 -9.54 13.16 -7.87
C PRO A 17 -8.22 13.38 -7.10
N ILE A 18 -7.20 12.57 -7.42
CA ILE A 18 -5.84 12.68 -6.88
C ILE A 18 -5.10 13.78 -7.65
N HIS A 19 -4.62 14.79 -6.93
CA HIS A 19 -3.93 15.94 -7.52
C HIS A 19 -2.42 15.71 -7.59
N TYR A 20 -1.88 14.98 -6.62
CA TYR A 20 -0.46 14.65 -6.52
C TYR A 20 -0.33 13.13 -6.32
N ARG A 21 0.34 12.47 -7.25
CA ARG A 21 0.55 11.02 -7.23
C ARG A 21 2.05 10.74 -7.21
N GLY A 22 2.51 9.96 -6.24
CA GLY A 22 3.88 9.44 -6.23
C GLY A 22 4.05 8.33 -7.28
N PHE A 23 3.45 7.17 -7.03
CA PHE A 23 3.57 5.98 -7.87
C PHE A 23 2.22 5.31 -8.11
N THR A 24 2.03 4.82 -9.33
CA THR A 24 0.95 3.87 -9.65
C THR A 24 1.50 2.46 -9.46
N ILE A 25 0.82 1.63 -8.66
CA ILE A 25 1.27 0.26 -8.37
C ILE A 25 0.16 -0.76 -8.67
N PRO A 26 0.50 -2.01 -9.00
CA PRO A 26 -0.49 -3.07 -9.17
C PRO A 26 -1.20 -3.39 -7.85
N ASN A 27 -2.26 -4.19 -7.93
CA ASN A 27 -2.98 -4.69 -6.77
C ASN A 27 -2.16 -5.74 -5.96
N LYS A 28 -1.14 -5.27 -5.23
CA LYS A 28 -0.35 -6.06 -4.29
C LYS A 28 -0.55 -5.58 -2.85
N PHE A 29 -0.43 -6.48 -1.89
CA PHE A 29 -0.38 -6.10 -0.48
C PHE A 29 1.02 -5.58 -0.15
N VAL A 30 1.10 -4.35 0.37
CA VAL A 30 2.37 -3.61 0.56
C VAL A 30 2.46 -3.08 1.99
N PHE A 31 3.67 -3.05 2.52
CA PHE A 31 4.00 -2.58 3.88
C PHE A 31 5.31 -1.77 3.86
N GLY A 32 5.60 -1.08 4.95
CA GLY A 32 6.75 -0.19 5.08
C GLY A 32 6.42 1.27 4.74
N TYR A 33 7.31 2.19 5.13
CA TYR A 33 7.15 3.62 4.90
C TYR A 33 5.79 4.18 5.38
N GLY A 34 5.37 3.79 6.58
CA GLY A 34 4.10 4.15 7.22
C GLY A 34 2.96 3.14 7.00
N LEU A 35 3.06 2.28 5.98
CA LEU A 35 2.13 1.18 5.73
C LEU A 35 2.46 -0.01 6.62
N ASP A 36 1.44 -0.68 7.13
CA ASP A 36 1.60 -1.80 8.06
C ASP A 36 1.31 -3.18 7.46
N LEU A 37 1.81 -4.16 8.19
CA LEU A 37 1.42 -5.57 8.15
C LEU A 37 1.24 -6.00 9.60
N ASP A 38 -0.01 -6.25 10.03
CA ASP A 38 -0.40 -6.51 11.43
C ASP A 38 0.16 -5.49 12.43
N GLU A 39 -0.01 -4.20 12.16
CA GLU A 39 0.57 -3.09 12.97
C GLU A 39 2.11 -2.97 12.95
N TYR A 40 2.82 -3.93 12.36
CA TYR A 40 4.29 -3.91 12.27
C TYR A 40 4.81 -3.21 11.01
N TYR A 41 6.13 -2.99 10.99
CA TYR A 41 6.94 -2.57 9.83
C TYR A 41 6.72 -1.15 9.27
N ARG A 42 5.84 -0.34 9.87
CA ARG A 42 5.61 1.07 9.47
C ARG A 42 6.91 1.91 9.41
N ASN A 43 7.90 1.58 10.24
CA ASN A 43 9.16 2.31 10.37
C ASN A 43 10.23 1.95 9.32
N LEU A 44 9.99 0.97 8.45
CA LEU A 44 10.96 0.60 7.42
C LEU A 44 11.16 1.75 6.41
N PRO A 45 12.40 2.04 5.99
CA PRO A 45 12.69 3.14 5.07
C PRO A 45 12.40 2.80 3.59
N PHE A 46 11.71 1.69 3.34
CA PHE A 46 11.35 1.21 2.01
C PHE A 46 9.93 0.64 2.03
N ILE A 47 9.36 0.45 0.83
CA ILE A 47 8.08 -0.23 0.63
C ILE A 47 8.38 -1.61 0.04
N ALA A 48 7.79 -2.65 0.63
CA ALA A 48 7.90 -4.04 0.18
C ALA A 48 6.53 -4.66 -0.05
N THR A 49 6.49 -5.77 -0.79
CA THR A 49 5.28 -6.57 -1.03
C THR A 49 5.28 -7.80 -0.14
N VAL A 50 4.11 -8.20 0.36
CA VAL A 50 3.98 -9.44 1.12
C VAL A 50 4.08 -10.65 0.21
N ASP A 51 4.84 -11.64 0.67
CA ASP A 51 4.82 -12.99 0.15
C ASP A 51 3.62 -13.75 0.73
N LEU A 52 2.55 -13.85 -0.05
CA LEU A 52 1.28 -14.46 0.38
C LEU A 52 1.38 -15.97 0.61
N GLU A 53 2.42 -16.64 0.11
CA GLU A 53 2.63 -18.07 0.37
C GLU A 53 3.22 -18.33 1.75
N ARG A 54 3.91 -17.33 2.31
CA ARG A 54 4.59 -17.43 3.61
C ARG A 54 3.86 -16.70 4.73
N TYR A 55 3.05 -15.72 4.37
CA TYR A 55 2.35 -14.89 5.32
C TYR A 55 1.04 -15.56 5.72
N HIS A 56 0.98 -15.98 6.99
CA HIS A 56 -0.21 -16.52 7.63
C HIS A 56 -0.56 -15.57 8.78
N PRO A 57 -1.59 -14.70 8.63
CA PRO A 57 -2.03 -13.86 9.73
C PRO A 57 -2.47 -14.75 10.89
N GLU A 58 -2.12 -14.37 12.11
CA GLU A 58 -2.64 -15.03 13.32
C GLU A 58 -4.16 -14.79 13.41
N GLU A 59 -4.93 -15.81 13.83
CA GLU A 59 -6.39 -15.71 14.05
C GLU A 59 -6.76 -14.83 15.24
#